data_AF-A0A366E2Y1-F1
#
_entry.id   AF-A0A366E2Y1-F1
#
_cell.length_a   1.000
_cell.length_b   1.000
_cell.length_c   1.000
_cell.angle_alpha   90.00
_cell.angle_beta   90.00
_cell.angle_gamma   90.00
#
_symmetry.space_group_name_H-M   'P 1'
#
loop_
_entity.id
_entity.type
_entity.pdbx_description
1 polymer ?
#
loop_
_entity_poly.entity_id
_entity_poly.type
_entity_poly.pdbx_seq_one_letter_code
_entity_poly.pdbx_strand_id
1 'polypeptide(L)'
;MEPGEIDFRFRILGPDGTPVTEYAPLHDRELHLIVARRELTGFWHVHPERAADGTWSVRLTLPEAGAYRVFTDIAPRALGRTLTLGADLAVAGHYAPQAVPPPTRTSLIDDYEVTLDGDLVPGEGHLLTLTVRKGGEPVTDLQPYLAAYGHLVILRAGDLAYIHVHPNGEPGDGTTAPGPTITFHTLVPGPGTYRLFLDFQHENTVRTATFTLKA
;
A
#
# COMPACT_ATOMS: atom_id res chain seq x y z
N MET A 1 -11.89 -12.26 -15.13
CA MET A 1 -10.53 -12.85 -15.10
C MET A 1 -10.55 -14.03 -14.17
N GLU A 2 -9.77 -15.08 -14.43
CA GLU A 2 -9.71 -16.28 -13.58
C GLU A 2 -8.59 -16.14 -12.53
N PRO A 3 -8.62 -16.92 -11.44
CA PRO A 3 -7.54 -16.93 -10.46
C PRO A 3 -6.22 -17.43 -11.06
N GLY A 4 -5.10 -16.88 -10.59
CA GLY A 4 -3.75 -17.22 -11.02
C GLY A 4 -2.90 -16.01 -11.40
N GLU A 5 -1.87 -16.24 -12.21
CA GLU A 5 -1.06 -15.16 -12.80
C GLU A 5 -1.85 -14.47 -13.92
N ILE A 6 -1.87 -13.14 -13.87
CA ILE A 6 -2.64 -12.28 -14.76
C ILE A 6 -1.69 -11.19 -15.28
N ASP A 7 -1.69 -10.99 -16.60
CA ASP A 7 -1.14 -9.80 -17.24
C ASP A 7 -2.18 -8.67 -17.10
N PHE A 8 -2.03 -7.85 -16.05
CA PHE A 8 -2.96 -6.78 -15.74
C PHE A 8 -2.58 -5.53 -16.51
N ARG A 9 -3.48 -5.08 -17.39
CA ARG A 9 -3.27 -3.92 -18.26
C ARG A 9 -4.39 -2.91 -18.12
N PHE A 10 -4.03 -1.64 -18.07
CA PHE A 10 -4.99 -0.55 -17.96
C PHE A 10 -4.42 0.75 -18.56
N ARG A 11 -5.28 1.74 -18.74
CA ARG A 11 -4.90 3.10 -19.12
C ARG A 11 -5.56 4.07 -18.16
N ILE A 12 -4.87 5.17 -17.87
CA ILE A 12 -5.47 6.33 -17.22
C ILE A 12 -5.87 7.28 -18.33
N LEU A 13 -7.17 7.58 -18.44
CA LEU A 13 -7.71 8.46 -19.47
C LEU A 13 -7.97 9.84 -18.89
N GLY A 14 -7.63 10.87 -19.67
CA GLY A 14 -8.06 12.24 -19.42
C GLY A 14 -9.57 12.40 -19.65
N PRO A 15 -10.13 13.57 -19.28
CA PRO A 15 -11.55 13.87 -19.51
C PRO A 15 -11.97 13.84 -21.00
N ASP A 16 -11.01 13.98 -21.91
CA ASP A 16 -11.19 13.89 -23.36
C ASP A 16 -11.08 12.45 -23.91
N GLY A 17 -10.88 11.46 -23.03
CA GLY A 17 -10.71 10.06 -23.40
C GLY A 17 -9.32 9.70 -23.90
N THR A 18 -8.37 10.64 -23.94
CA THR A 18 -7.00 10.38 -24.39
C THR A 18 -6.15 9.79 -23.24
N PRO A 19 -5.22 8.86 -23.51
CA PRO A 19 -4.32 8.35 -22.48
C PRO A 19 -3.42 9.46 -21.92
N VAL A 20 -3.34 9.54 -20.59
CA VAL A 20 -2.35 10.38 -19.91
C VAL A 20 -0.99 9.70 -20.00
N THR A 21 0.03 10.45 -20.45
CA THR A 21 1.39 9.92 -20.69
C THR A 21 2.51 10.70 -20.00
N GLU A 22 2.17 11.78 -19.28
CA GLU A 22 3.14 12.61 -18.58
C GLU A 22 2.87 12.62 -17.07
N TYR A 23 3.79 12.02 -16.32
CA TYR A 23 3.70 11.89 -14.87
C TYR A 23 4.95 12.48 -14.20
N ALA A 24 4.77 13.07 -13.02
CA ALA A 24 5.85 13.31 -12.08
C ALA A 24 6.05 12.04 -11.22
N PRO A 25 7.28 11.73 -10.80
CA PRO A 25 7.52 10.60 -9.91
C PRO A 25 6.94 10.86 -8.51
N LEU A 26 6.41 9.79 -7.91
CA LEU A 26 6.03 9.62 -6.52
C LEU A 26 6.88 8.47 -5.99
N HIS A 27 7.68 8.69 -4.95
CA HIS A 27 8.52 7.63 -4.36
C HIS A 27 9.31 6.78 -5.41
N ASP A 28 10.04 7.44 -6.30
CA ASP A 28 10.82 6.84 -7.40
C ASP A 28 10.02 6.11 -8.50
N ARG A 29 8.69 6.23 -8.52
CA ARG A 29 7.81 5.59 -9.50
C ARG A 29 6.81 6.58 -10.07
N GLU A 30 6.42 6.42 -11.33
CA GLU A 30 5.37 7.25 -11.92
C GLU A 30 3.97 6.84 -11.43
N LEU A 31 3.81 5.59 -10.96
CA LEU A 31 2.54 5.02 -10.51
C LEU A 31 2.77 3.96 -9.42
N HIS A 32 2.00 4.05 -8.34
CA HIS A 32 1.82 2.97 -7.37
C HIS A 32 0.48 2.28 -7.62
N LEU A 33 0.47 0.96 -7.80
CA LEU A 33 -0.74 0.17 -7.94
C LEU A 33 -0.95 -0.65 -6.68
N ILE A 34 -2.07 -0.38 -6.00
CA ILE A 34 -2.52 -1.15 -4.86
C ILE A 34 -3.69 -2.00 -5.32
N VAL A 35 -3.62 -3.31 -5.08
CA VAL A 35 -4.74 -4.23 -5.27
C VAL A 35 -5.06 -4.83 -3.92
N ALA A 36 -6.32 -4.81 -3.52
CA ALA A 36 -6.76 -5.39 -2.25
C ALA A 36 -8.04 -6.19 -2.44
N ARG A 37 -8.17 -7.29 -1.69
CA ARG A 37 -9.46 -7.99 -1.56
C ARG A 37 -10.44 -7.12 -0.79
N ARG A 38 -11.74 -7.21 -1.11
CA ARG A 38 -12.79 -6.47 -0.40
C ARG A 38 -12.81 -6.76 1.10
N GLU A 39 -12.45 -7.98 1.49
CA GLU A 39 -12.38 -8.44 2.87
C GLU A 39 -11.05 -8.09 3.56
N LEU A 40 -10.13 -7.41 2.86
CA LEU A 40 -8.81 -7.01 3.38
C LEU A 40 -7.92 -8.19 3.81
N THR A 41 -8.15 -9.36 3.20
CA THR A 41 -7.38 -10.60 3.41
C THR A 41 -6.26 -10.81 2.40
N GLY A 42 -6.21 -9.99 1.33
CA GLY A 42 -5.13 -9.99 0.34
C GLY A 42 -4.79 -8.57 -0.09
N PHE A 43 -3.50 -8.32 -0.32
CA PHE A 43 -2.93 -7.03 -0.67
C PHE A 43 -1.72 -7.21 -1.58
N TRP A 44 -1.62 -6.35 -2.59
CA TRP A 44 -0.48 -6.24 -3.49
C TRP A 44 -0.16 -4.78 -3.68
N HIS A 45 1.11 -4.42 -3.53
CA HIS A 45 1.64 -3.11 -3.87
C HIS A 45 2.71 -3.31 -4.94
N VAL A 46 2.38 -2.92 -6.16
CA VAL A 46 3.23 -3.15 -7.33
C VAL A 46 3.37 -1.89 -8.16
N HIS A 47 4.35 -1.88 -9.06
CA HIS A 47 4.70 -0.72 -9.87
C HIS A 47 4.65 -1.12 -11.34
N PRO A 48 3.51 -0.91 -12.02
CA PRO A 48 3.36 -1.20 -13.43
C PRO A 48 4.33 -0.40 -14.29
N GLU A 49 4.73 -0.97 -15.42
CA GLU A 49 5.51 -0.27 -16.45
C GLU A 49 4.58 0.35 -17.48
N ARG A 50 4.91 1.57 -17.93
CA ARG A 50 4.14 2.29 -18.94
C ARG A 50 4.77 2.18 -20.31
N ALA A 51 3.98 1.74 -21.29
CA ALA A 51 4.32 1.83 -22.70
C ALA A 51 4.10 3.25 -23.25
N ALA A 52 4.74 3.56 -24.38
CA ALA A 52 4.64 4.89 -25.01
C ALA A 52 3.20 5.32 -25.36
N ASP A 53 2.29 4.36 -25.57
CA ASP A 53 0.88 4.60 -25.86
C ASP A 53 0.01 4.89 -24.61
N GLY A 54 0.64 4.97 -23.43
CA GLY A 54 -0.02 5.21 -22.15
C GLY A 54 -0.60 3.95 -21.48
N THR A 55 -0.38 2.77 -22.05
CA THR A 55 -0.77 1.50 -21.42
C THR A 55 0.17 1.14 -20.29
N TRP A 56 -0.38 0.92 -19.10
CA TRP A 56 0.31 0.35 -17.95
C TRP A 56 0.15 -1.16 -17.96
N SER A 57 1.22 -1.88 -17.61
CA SER A 57 1.19 -3.35 -17.50
C SER A 57 1.98 -3.85 -16.32
N VAL A 58 1.47 -4.90 -15.66
CA VAL A 58 2.14 -5.60 -14.57
C VAL A 58 1.66 -7.05 -14.50
N ARG A 59 2.55 -7.95 -14.13
CA ARG A 59 2.16 -9.32 -13.75
C ARG A 59 1.69 -9.34 -12.31
N LEU A 60 0.47 -9.82 -12.09
CA LEU A 60 -0.14 -9.99 -10.77
C LEU A 60 -0.54 -11.44 -10.57
N THR A 61 -0.27 -11.98 -9.39
CA THR A 61 -0.81 -13.28 -8.99
C THR A 61 -1.97 -13.05 -8.04
N LEU A 62 -3.20 -13.25 -8.54
CA LEU A 62 -4.43 -13.18 -7.73
C LEU A 62 -4.94 -14.62 -7.55
N PRO A 63 -4.56 -15.32 -6.46
CA PRO A 63 -4.72 -16.77 -6.37
C PRO A 63 -6.16 -17.23 -6.13
N GLU A 64 -7.06 -16.33 -5.77
CA GLU A 64 -8.40 -16.66 -5.28
C GLU A 64 -9.48 -15.88 -6.03
N ALA A 65 -10.63 -16.52 -6.26
CA ALA A 65 -11.80 -15.86 -6.83
C ALA A 65 -12.45 -14.88 -5.82
N GLY A 66 -13.00 -13.76 -6.30
CA GLY A 66 -13.69 -12.81 -5.45
C GLY A 66 -13.67 -11.36 -5.95
N ALA A 67 -14.11 -10.47 -5.06
CA ALA A 67 -14.14 -9.04 -5.30
C ALA A 67 -12.85 -8.37 -4.82
N TYR A 68 -12.25 -7.60 -5.71
CA TYR A 68 -11.04 -6.84 -5.48
C TYR A 68 -11.30 -5.36 -5.76
N ARG A 69 -10.50 -4.51 -5.15
CA ARG A 69 -10.41 -3.10 -5.51
C ARG A 69 -8.98 -2.76 -5.84
N VAL A 70 -8.84 -1.97 -6.89
CA VAL A 70 -7.58 -1.45 -7.39
C VAL A 70 -7.55 0.04 -7.09
N PHE A 71 -6.41 0.52 -6.60
CA PHE A 71 -6.12 1.93 -6.44
C PHE A 71 -4.82 2.27 -7.19
N THR A 72 -4.78 3.45 -7.78
CA THR A 72 -3.56 3.99 -8.37
C THR A 72 -3.27 5.36 -7.80
N ASP A 73 -2.09 5.56 -7.25
CA ASP A 73 -1.57 6.89 -6.93
C ASP A 73 -0.67 7.36 -8.07
N ILE A 74 -1.00 8.54 -8.60
CA ILE A 74 -0.37 9.13 -9.77
C ILE A 74 -0.25 10.65 -9.60
N ALA A 75 0.75 11.25 -10.23
CA ALA A 75 0.87 12.71 -10.32
C ALA A 75 0.98 13.17 -11.78
N PRO A 76 -0.16 13.29 -12.50
CA PRO A 76 -0.15 13.82 -13.87
C PRO A 76 0.43 15.24 -13.90
N ARG A 77 1.43 15.50 -14.75
CA ARG A 77 2.12 16.81 -14.79
C ARG A 77 1.17 17.96 -15.08
N ALA A 78 0.21 17.73 -15.97
CA ALA A 78 -0.81 18.71 -16.33
C ALA A 78 -1.70 19.15 -15.15
N LEU A 79 -1.84 18.33 -14.11
CA LEU A 79 -2.64 18.65 -12.93
C LEU A 79 -1.83 19.26 -11.78
N GLY A 80 -0.50 19.10 -11.79
CA GLY A 80 0.39 19.62 -10.75
C GLY A 80 0.09 19.10 -9.34
N ARG A 81 -0.64 17.99 -9.20
CA ARG A 81 -1.03 17.38 -7.92
C ARG A 81 -1.16 15.87 -8.03
N THR A 82 -1.06 15.19 -6.90
CA THR A 82 -1.33 13.75 -6.77
C THR A 82 -2.82 13.45 -6.83
N LEU A 83 -3.19 12.32 -7.42
CA LEU A 83 -4.52 11.76 -7.44
C LEU A 83 -4.48 10.28 -7.08
N THR A 84 -5.48 9.85 -6.31
CA THR A 84 -5.82 8.43 -6.16
C THR A 84 -7.04 8.15 -7.04
N LEU A 85 -6.91 7.19 -7.96
CA LEU A 85 -8.04 6.65 -8.73
C LEU A 85 -8.34 5.23 -8.25
N GLY A 86 -9.61 4.83 -8.32
CA GLY A 86 -10.05 3.51 -7.88
C GLY A 86 -10.95 2.83 -8.88
N ALA A 87 -10.79 1.51 -9.03
CA ALA A 87 -11.65 0.66 -9.85
C ALA A 87 -11.93 -0.66 -9.14
N ASP A 88 -13.10 -1.23 -9.38
CA ASP A 88 -13.44 -2.56 -8.88
C ASP A 88 -13.01 -3.63 -9.90
N LEU A 89 -12.52 -4.75 -9.39
CA LEU A 89 -12.05 -5.89 -10.17
C LEU A 89 -12.73 -7.17 -9.67
N ALA A 90 -13.22 -7.99 -10.59
CA ALA A 90 -13.81 -9.28 -10.28
C ALA A 90 -12.95 -10.42 -10.83
N VAL A 91 -12.49 -11.29 -9.93
CA VAL A 91 -11.87 -12.57 -10.27
C VAL A 91 -12.95 -13.64 -10.18
N ALA A 92 -13.27 -14.25 -11.31
CA ALA A 92 -14.30 -15.27 -11.46
C ALA A 92 -13.94 -16.56 -10.70
N GLY A 93 -14.97 -17.35 -10.39
CA GLY A 93 -14.84 -18.60 -9.64
C GLY A 93 -15.68 -18.61 -8.37
N HIS A 94 -15.46 -19.62 -7.53
CA HIS A 94 -16.19 -19.75 -6.27
C HIS A 94 -15.75 -18.68 -5.27
N TYR A 95 -16.66 -17.76 -4.94
CA TYR A 95 -16.42 -16.68 -4.01
C TYR A 95 -17.24 -16.88 -2.74
N ALA A 96 -16.52 -17.05 -1.63
CA ALA A 96 -17.06 -17.10 -0.28
C ALA A 96 -16.43 -15.95 0.54
N PRO A 97 -17.14 -14.82 0.72
CA PRO A 97 -16.62 -13.69 1.49
C PRO A 97 -16.20 -14.09 2.91
N GLN A 98 -15.03 -13.61 3.32
CA GLN A 98 -14.46 -13.79 4.65
C GLN A 98 -14.70 -12.55 5.53
N ALA A 99 -14.60 -12.71 6.84
CA ALA A 99 -14.54 -11.58 7.75
C ALA A 99 -13.19 -10.85 7.61
N VAL A 100 -13.18 -9.54 7.86
CA VAL A 100 -11.95 -8.77 8.01
C VAL A 100 -11.11 -9.36 9.16
N PRO A 101 -9.79 -9.53 9.01
CA PRO A 101 -8.93 -10.03 10.09
C PRO A 101 -9.12 -9.23 11.39
N PRO A 102 -9.21 -9.88 12.56
CA PRO A 102 -9.51 -9.22 13.83
C PRO A 102 -8.41 -8.22 14.22
N PRO A 103 -8.71 -7.28 15.14
CA PRO A 103 -7.73 -6.31 15.63
C PRO A 103 -6.42 -6.95 16.07
N THR A 104 -5.30 -6.44 15.55
CA THR A 104 -3.94 -6.84 15.93
C THR A 104 -2.99 -5.66 15.72
N ARG A 105 -2.07 -5.49 16.67
CA ARG A 105 -0.97 -4.52 16.61
C ARG A 105 0.40 -5.18 16.39
N THR A 106 0.42 -6.50 16.23
CA THR A 106 1.64 -7.25 15.95
C THR A 106 1.45 -8.05 14.67
N SER A 107 2.44 -7.97 13.78
CA SER A 107 2.53 -8.77 12.57
C SER A 107 3.77 -9.66 12.66
N LEU A 108 3.58 -10.96 12.48
CA LEU A 108 4.67 -11.94 12.39
C LEU A 108 4.84 -12.34 10.92
N ILE A 109 6.06 -12.25 10.40
CA ILE A 109 6.40 -12.57 9.00
C ILE A 109 7.73 -13.30 9.03
N ASP A 110 7.72 -14.59 8.76
CA ASP A 110 8.90 -15.44 8.93
C ASP A 110 9.49 -15.30 10.35
N ASP A 111 10.72 -14.80 10.47
CA ASP A 111 11.42 -14.51 11.72
C ASP A 111 11.34 -13.04 12.16
N TYR A 112 10.54 -12.23 11.47
CA TYR A 112 10.28 -10.83 11.80
C TYR A 112 9.06 -10.69 12.69
N GLU A 113 9.18 -9.77 13.64
CA GLU A 113 8.07 -9.22 14.41
C GLU A 113 8.02 -7.72 14.14
N VAL A 114 6.86 -7.22 13.71
CA VAL A 114 6.60 -5.79 13.59
C VAL A 114 5.49 -5.41 14.53
N THR A 115 5.75 -4.45 15.44
CA THR A 115 4.75 -3.91 16.36
C THR A 115 4.34 -2.51 15.93
N LEU A 116 3.07 -2.18 16.15
CA LEU A 116 2.50 -0.86 15.87
C LEU A 116 2.05 -0.18 17.16
N ASP A 117 2.61 1.00 17.39
CA ASP A 117 2.23 1.93 18.44
C ASP A 117 1.54 3.17 17.86
N GLY A 118 0.60 3.73 18.63
CA GLY A 118 -0.27 4.84 18.22
C GLY A 118 -1.71 4.39 17.95
N ASP A 119 -2.63 5.36 17.95
CA ASP A 119 -4.04 5.15 17.73
C ASP A 119 -4.52 5.89 16.48
N LEU A 120 -5.56 5.34 15.85
CA LEU A 120 -6.28 6.02 14.79
C LEU A 120 -7.39 6.85 15.42
N VAL A 121 -7.33 8.17 15.27
CA VAL A 121 -8.37 9.07 15.78
C VAL A 121 -9.03 9.78 14.60
N PRO A 122 -10.35 9.63 14.39
CA PRO A 122 -11.03 10.27 13.28
C PRO A 122 -10.92 11.80 13.33
N GLY A 123 -10.57 12.41 12.19
CA GLY A 123 -10.50 13.87 12.06
C GLY A 123 -9.23 14.53 12.62
N GLU A 124 -8.34 13.77 13.25
CA GLU A 124 -7.07 14.27 13.77
C GLU A 124 -5.88 13.50 13.18
N GLY A 125 -4.81 14.23 12.85
CA GLY A 125 -3.57 13.61 12.40
C GLY A 125 -2.78 13.04 13.59
N HIS A 126 -2.57 11.73 13.62
CA HIS A 126 -1.82 11.06 14.69
C HIS A 126 -0.58 10.35 14.14
N LEU A 127 0.42 10.21 15.00
CA LEU A 127 1.66 9.51 14.67
C LEU A 127 1.49 8.01 14.94
N LEU A 128 1.73 7.20 13.91
CA LEU A 128 1.93 5.77 14.06
C LEU A 128 3.43 5.47 14.05
N THR A 129 3.87 4.62 14.98
CA THR A 129 5.25 4.13 15.05
C THR A 129 5.24 2.63 14.84
N LEU A 130 5.94 2.15 13.80
CA LEU A 130 6.12 0.74 13.53
C LEU A 130 7.56 0.35 13.87
N THR A 131 7.74 -0.67 14.71
CA THR A 131 9.06 -1.15 15.14
C THR A 131 9.33 -2.52 14.55
N VAL A 132 10.43 -2.66 13.80
CA VAL A 132 10.83 -3.91 13.15
C VAL A 132 11.88 -4.63 13.99
N ARG A 133 11.62 -5.90 14.32
CA ARG A 133 12.55 -6.83 14.94
C ARG A 133 12.71 -8.09 14.11
N LYS A 134 13.88 -8.73 14.19
CA LYS A 134 14.16 -10.04 13.60
C LYS A 134 14.80 -10.93 14.66
N GLY A 135 14.20 -12.08 14.94
CA GLY A 135 14.70 -12.99 16.00
C GLY A 135 14.80 -12.35 17.39
N GLY A 136 13.96 -11.35 17.69
CA GLY A 136 13.96 -10.59 18.94
C GLY A 136 14.86 -9.35 18.97
N GLU A 137 15.78 -9.22 18.02
CA GLU A 137 16.70 -8.08 17.94
C GLU A 137 16.14 -6.95 17.07
N PRO A 138 16.37 -5.66 17.41
CA PRO A 138 15.99 -4.54 16.56
C PRO A 138 16.70 -4.56 15.19
N VAL A 139 15.95 -4.35 14.11
CA VAL A 139 16.52 -4.21 12.76
C VAL A 139 16.95 -2.76 12.56
N THR A 140 18.24 -2.48 12.43
CA THR A 140 18.78 -1.11 12.35
C THR A 140 19.49 -0.82 11.03
N ASP A 141 19.23 -1.62 10.01
CA ASP A 141 19.84 -1.60 8.69
C ASP A 141 18.79 -1.86 7.59
N LEU A 142 17.58 -1.33 7.79
CA LEU A 142 16.55 -1.30 6.75
C LEU A 142 17.11 -0.67 5.47
N GLN A 143 16.78 -1.29 4.34
CA GLN A 143 17.20 -0.79 3.04
C GLN A 143 16.16 0.18 2.48
N PRO A 144 16.59 1.24 1.79
CA PRO A 144 15.68 2.09 1.05
C PRO A 144 14.89 1.28 0.01
N TYR A 145 13.58 1.45 0.01
CA TYR A 145 12.66 0.93 -0.98
C TYR A 145 11.71 2.05 -1.39
N LEU A 146 11.68 2.40 -2.68
CA LEU A 146 10.86 3.50 -3.22
C LEU A 146 11.07 4.80 -2.42
N ALA A 147 12.31 5.30 -2.38
CA ALA A 147 12.72 6.49 -1.63
C ALA A 147 12.43 6.53 -0.11
N ALA A 148 12.06 5.41 0.55
CA ALA A 148 11.78 5.39 1.99
C ALA A 148 12.23 4.09 2.67
N TYR A 149 12.30 4.08 4.01
CA TYR A 149 12.52 2.85 4.78
C TYR A 149 11.26 2.00 4.99
N GLY A 150 10.08 2.55 4.69
CA GLY A 150 8.83 1.79 4.61
C GLY A 150 7.68 2.58 4.02
N HIS A 151 6.67 1.86 3.53
CA HIS A 151 5.46 2.39 2.90
C HIS A 151 4.23 1.87 3.62
N LEU A 152 3.33 2.76 4.06
CA LEU A 152 2.13 2.38 4.81
C LEU A 152 0.88 2.69 4.00
N VAL A 153 0.11 1.65 3.67
CA VAL A 153 -1.23 1.79 3.10
C VAL A 153 -2.26 1.46 4.15
N ILE A 154 -3.28 2.31 4.31
CA ILE A 154 -4.38 2.10 5.24
C ILE A 154 -5.70 2.05 4.48
N LEU A 155 -6.47 0.99 4.71
CA LEU A 155 -7.78 0.77 4.08
C LEU A 155 -8.86 0.60 5.14
N ARG A 156 -9.97 1.34 5.01
CA ARG A 156 -11.17 1.13 5.85
C ARG A 156 -11.98 -0.07 5.36
N ALA A 157 -12.34 -0.96 6.27
CA ALA A 157 -13.27 -2.06 5.98
C ALA A 157 -14.63 -1.54 5.48
N GLY A 158 -15.20 -2.22 4.49
CA GLY A 158 -16.48 -1.87 3.88
C GLY A 158 -16.30 -1.05 2.61
N ASP A 159 -16.02 0.24 2.74
CA ASP A 159 -15.93 1.14 1.58
C ASP A 159 -14.52 1.26 0.98
N LEU A 160 -13.52 0.67 1.64
CA LEU A 160 -12.11 0.71 1.23
C LEU A 160 -11.62 2.15 1.04
N ALA A 161 -12.04 3.06 1.93
CA ALA A 161 -11.47 4.40 1.98
C ALA A 161 -9.95 4.28 2.09
N TYR A 162 -9.27 4.75 1.04
CA TYR A 162 -7.83 4.67 0.87
C TYR A 162 -7.17 5.88 1.50
N ILE A 163 -6.17 5.63 2.34
CA ILE A 163 -5.35 6.68 2.93
C ILE A 163 -3.92 6.46 2.46
N HIS A 164 -3.45 7.37 1.62
CA HIS A 164 -2.05 7.46 1.22
C HIS A 164 -1.26 8.08 2.37
N VAL A 165 -0.27 7.36 2.91
CA VAL A 165 0.50 7.81 4.07
C VAL A 165 1.95 8.00 3.68
N HIS A 166 2.49 9.18 3.97
CA HIS A 166 3.91 9.45 3.74
C HIS A 166 4.71 9.07 4.99
N PRO A 167 5.85 8.38 4.84
CA PRO A 167 6.78 8.18 5.94
C PRO A 167 7.37 9.52 6.38
N ASN A 168 7.68 9.62 7.67
CA ASN A 168 8.45 10.73 8.19
C ASN A 168 9.93 10.49 7.92
N GLY A 169 10.55 11.43 7.20
CA GLY A 169 11.97 11.39 6.87
C GLY A 169 12.30 10.54 5.65
N GLU A 170 13.50 10.76 5.09
CA GLU A 170 13.95 10.13 3.85
C GLU A 170 15.36 9.55 4.01
N PRO A 171 15.69 8.41 3.36
CA PRO A 171 17.05 7.87 3.37
C PRO A 171 18.07 8.90 2.89
N GLY A 172 19.12 9.12 3.69
CA GLY A 172 20.20 10.04 3.34
C GLY A 172 19.95 11.51 3.68
N ASP A 173 18.83 11.86 4.33
CA ASP A 173 18.56 13.22 4.83
C ASP A 173 19.46 13.65 6.02
N GLY A 174 20.25 12.71 6.57
CA GLY A 174 21.18 12.93 7.68
C GLY A 174 20.55 12.82 9.09
N THR A 175 19.24 12.61 9.18
CA THR A 175 18.48 12.50 10.44
C THR A 175 17.69 11.21 10.58
N THR A 176 17.30 10.59 9.46
CA THR A 176 16.45 9.41 9.42
C THR A 176 17.31 8.16 9.48
N ALA A 177 17.23 7.46 10.62
CA ALA A 177 17.90 6.20 10.82
C ALA A 177 17.23 5.07 10.00
N PRO A 178 18.00 4.08 9.51
CA PRO A 178 17.48 2.90 8.82
C PRO A 178 16.83 1.89 9.79
N GLY A 179 15.88 2.34 10.61
CA GLY A 179 15.21 1.54 11.64
C GLY A 179 15.79 1.74 13.06
N PRO A 180 15.23 1.03 14.06
CA PRO A 180 14.19 0.00 13.92
C PRO A 180 12.78 0.57 13.81
N THR A 181 12.62 1.86 14.05
CA THR A 181 11.33 2.54 13.99
C THR A 181 11.12 3.23 12.65
N ILE A 182 9.94 3.05 12.09
CA ILE A 182 9.43 3.80 10.93
C ILE A 182 8.19 4.54 11.42
N THR A 183 8.11 5.85 11.17
CA THR A 183 6.98 6.65 11.68
C THR A 183 6.19 7.28 10.54
N PHE A 184 4.88 7.40 10.74
CA PHE A 184 3.94 7.87 9.74
C PHE A 184 2.93 8.80 10.39
N HIS A 185 2.70 9.98 9.81
CA HIS A 185 1.56 10.81 10.16
C HIS A 185 0.34 10.39 9.34
N THR A 186 -0.74 10.00 10.02
CA THR A 186 -1.96 9.54 9.35
C THR A 186 -3.20 10.25 9.89
N LEU A 187 -4.17 10.44 9.00
CA LEU A 187 -5.49 10.99 9.29
C LEU A 187 -6.53 10.04 8.71
N VAL A 188 -7.38 9.48 9.57
CA VAL A 188 -8.48 8.61 9.13
C VAL A 188 -9.78 9.40 8.98
N PRO A 189 -10.61 9.11 7.95
CA PRO A 189 -11.76 9.95 7.59
C PRO A 189 -12.98 9.77 8.50
N GLY A 190 -13.00 8.78 9.41
CA GLY A 190 -14.16 8.48 10.25
C GLY A 190 -13.95 7.26 11.15
N PRO A 191 -14.94 6.91 11.98
CA PRO A 191 -14.89 5.67 12.76
C PRO A 191 -14.90 4.43 11.84
N GLY A 192 -14.31 3.33 12.30
CA GLY A 192 -14.31 2.09 11.52
C GLY A 192 -13.23 1.09 11.92
N THR A 193 -13.22 -0.05 11.22
CA THR A 193 -12.11 -1.01 11.27
C THR A 193 -11.18 -0.73 10.10
N TYR A 194 -9.88 -0.64 10.35
CA TYR A 194 -8.87 -0.31 9.36
C TYR A 194 -7.85 -1.44 9.27
N ARG A 195 -7.50 -1.86 8.05
CA ARG A 195 -6.37 -2.74 7.78
C ARG A 195 -5.20 -1.91 7.28
N LEU A 196 -4.04 -2.11 7.88
CA LEU A 196 -2.81 -1.40 7.53
C LEU A 196 -1.81 -2.40 6.97
N PHE A 197 -1.09 -1.97 5.94
CA PHE A 197 -0.09 -2.76 5.24
C PHE A 197 1.19 -1.95 5.18
N LEU A 198 2.22 -2.39 5.90
CA LEU A 198 3.56 -1.81 5.87
C LEU A 198 4.45 -2.64 4.97
N ASP A 199 4.90 -2.07 3.86
CA ASP A 199 6.03 -2.62 3.11
C ASP A 199 7.35 -2.10 3.68
N PHE A 200 8.30 -2.98 3.95
CA PHE A 200 9.68 -2.63 4.32
C PHE A 200 10.67 -3.58 3.66
N GLN A 201 11.91 -3.12 3.44
CA GLN A 201 12.95 -3.93 2.82
C GLN A 201 14.09 -4.21 3.81
N HIS A 202 14.43 -5.48 3.95
CA HIS A 202 15.59 -5.94 4.72
C HIS A 202 16.14 -7.21 4.07
N GLU A 203 17.47 -7.34 4.00
CA GLU A 203 18.15 -8.48 3.34
C GLU A 203 17.71 -8.69 1.88
N ASN A 204 17.61 -7.59 1.13
CA ASN A 204 17.20 -7.50 -0.27
C ASN A 204 15.82 -8.07 -0.58
N THR A 205 14.98 -8.21 0.45
CA THR A 205 13.63 -8.76 0.34
C THR A 205 12.63 -7.77 0.90
N VAL A 206 11.64 -7.41 0.07
CA VAL A 206 10.48 -6.61 0.49
C VAL A 206 9.50 -7.53 1.22
N ARG A 207 9.00 -7.08 2.37
CA ARG A 207 8.03 -7.79 3.20
C ARG A 207 6.87 -6.87 3.53
N THR A 208 5.68 -7.45 3.67
CA THR A 208 4.47 -6.71 4.04
C THR A 208 3.99 -7.14 5.42
N ALA A 209 4.07 -6.23 6.40
CA ALA A 209 3.47 -6.39 7.72
C ALA A 209 2.02 -5.91 7.72
N THR A 210 1.15 -6.61 8.45
CA THR A 210 -0.29 -6.32 8.41
C THR A 210 -0.89 -6.15 9.80
N PHE A 211 -1.70 -5.10 9.96
CA PHE A 211 -2.31 -4.72 11.24
C PHE A 211 -3.79 -4.47 11.06
N THR A 212 -4.56 -4.67 12.12
CA THR A 212 -5.96 -4.25 12.16
C THR A 212 -6.20 -3.39 13.39
N LEU A 213 -6.68 -2.17 13.17
CA LEU A 213 -7.00 -1.20 14.21
C LEU A 213 -8.47 -0.79 14.13
N LYS A 214 -8.96 -0.19 15.21
CA LYS A 214 -10.25 0.50 15.24
C LYS A 214 -10.02 1.99 15.48
N ALA A 215 -10.89 2.80 14.90
CA ALA A 215 -11.01 4.24 15.13
C ALA A 215 -12.46 4.58 15.49
#